data_AF-A0A1L1PSS0-F1
#
_entry.id   AF-A0A1L1PSS0-F1
#
_cell.length_a   1.000
_cell.length_b   1.000
_cell.length_c   1.000
_cell.angle_alpha   90.00
_cell.angle_beta   90.00
_cell.angle_gamma   90.00
#
_symmetry.space_group_name_H-M   'P 1'
#
loop_
_entity.id
_entity.type
_entity.pdbx_description
1 polymer ?
#
loop_
_entity_poly.entity_id
_entity_poly.type
_entity_poly.pdbx_seq_one_letter_code
_entity_poly.pdbx_strand_id
1 'polypeptide(L)'
;MKTQHGKQDGDEQRIVVLDEALQERAVDVSDPKMTAAQLAAAAGHRSADEVIVLQRLKSGNLEEIRPDEVVDLREAGVERFYVIESDTTYRFILDGMKIEWPKAKVNAALLISTQS
;
A
#
# COMPACT_ATOMS: atom_id res chain seq x y z
N MET A 1 -28.72 -31.83 6.56
CA MET A 1 -29.00 -30.38 6.58
C MET A 1 -28.96 -29.88 8.02
N LYS A 2 -27.87 -29.22 8.40
CA LYS A 2 -27.84 -28.20 9.46
C LYS A 2 -26.81 -27.17 9.02
N THR A 3 -27.31 -26.02 8.60
CA THR A 3 -26.55 -24.82 8.26
C THR A 3 -25.99 -24.24 9.56
N GLN A 4 -24.66 -24.14 9.67
CA GLN A 4 -24.02 -23.25 10.63
C GLN A 4 -23.57 -22.00 9.87
N HIS A 5 -24.31 -20.91 10.06
CA HIS A 5 -23.78 -19.56 9.95
C HIS A 5 -22.91 -19.34 11.20
N GLY A 6 -21.59 -19.51 11.04
CA GLY A 6 -20.59 -19.14 12.03
C GLY A 6 -19.98 -17.80 11.64
N LYS A 7 -20.35 -16.75 12.37
CA LYS A 7 -19.72 -15.43 12.38
C LYS A 7 -18.20 -15.59 12.51
N GLN A 8 -17.44 -15.22 11.48
CA GLN A 8 -15.99 -15.04 11.61
C GLN A 8 -15.79 -13.75 12.42
N ASP A 9 -15.32 -13.88 13.65
CA ASP A 9 -14.65 -12.78 14.36
C ASP A 9 -13.57 -12.22 13.41
N GLY A 10 -13.51 -10.89 13.29
CA GLY A 10 -12.58 -10.24 12.38
C GLY A 10 -11.15 -10.53 12.80
N ASP A 11 -10.47 -11.43 12.07
CA ASP A 11 -9.02 -11.60 12.21
C ASP A 11 -8.37 -10.24 11.96
N GLU A 12 -7.77 -9.66 13.00
CA GLU A 12 -6.94 -8.48 12.86
C GLU A 12 -5.82 -8.82 11.87
N GLN A 13 -5.85 -8.17 10.71
CA GLN A 13 -4.81 -8.28 9.71
C GLN A 13 -3.75 -7.23 10.00
N ARG A 14 -2.49 -7.62 9.88
CA ARG A 14 -1.37 -6.72 10.07
C ARG A 14 -0.83 -6.28 8.73
N ILE A 15 -0.87 -4.98 8.47
CA ILE A 15 -0.24 -4.36 7.31
C ILE A 15 1.05 -3.64 7.72
N VAL A 16 1.92 -3.39 6.76
CA VAL A 16 3.10 -2.55 6.88
C VAL A 16 2.93 -1.33 6.00
N VAL A 17 3.05 -0.15 6.61
CA VAL A 17 3.06 1.13 5.93
C VAL A 17 4.50 1.63 5.83
N LEU A 18 4.88 2.11 4.65
CA LEU A 18 6.18 2.73 4.37
C LEU A 18 6.01 4.19 3.98
N ASP A 19 6.86 5.06 4.52
CA ASP A 19 6.98 6.46 4.09
C ASP A 19 8.00 6.62 2.93
N GLU A 20 8.26 7.86 2.50
CA GLU A 20 9.23 8.13 1.43
C GLU A 20 10.69 7.80 1.81
N ALA A 21 10.99 7.72 3.10
CA ALA A 21 12.28 7.33 3.64
C ALA A 21 12.39 5.80 3.81
N LEU A 22 11.34 5.06 3.44
CA LEU A 22 11.19 3.61 3.60
C LEU A 22 11.14 3.18 5.07
N GLN A 23 10.76 4.08 5.99
CA GLN A 23 10.53 3.73 7.37
C GLN A 23 9.25 2.90 7.46
N GLU A 24 9.36 1.73 8.08
CA GLU A 24 8.26 0.81 8.22
C GLU A 24 7.51 1.04 9.53
N ARG A 25 6.19 1.04 9.45
CA ARG A 25 5.31 0.94 10.60
C ARG A 25 4.25 -0.12 10.37
N ALA A 26 4.14 -1.03 11.34
CA ALA A 26 3.04 -1.97 11.36
C ALA A 26 1.75 -1.31 11.84
N VAL A 27 0.63 -1.66 11.21
CA VAL A 27 -0.72 -1.24 11.61
C VAL A 27 -1.62 -2.47 11.59
N ASP A 28 -2.33 -2.68 12.69
CA ASP A 28 -3.36 -3.72 12.78
C ASP A 28 -4.70 -3.14 12.30
N VAL A 29 -5.36 -3.86 11.41
CA VAL A 29 -6.63 -3.47 10.79
C VAL A 29 -7.62 -4.61 10.88
N SER A 30 -8.87 -4.30 11.20
CA SER A 30 -9.91 -5.32 11.40
C SER A 30 -10.70 -5.65 10.13
N ASP A 31 -10.67 -4.77 9.13
CA ASP A 31 -11.37 -4.95 7.86
C ASP A 31 -10.41 -5.54 6.82
N PRO A 32 -10.68 -6.75 6.28
CA PRO A 32 -9.84 -7.32 5.25
C PRO A 32 -10.01 -6.66 3.88
N LYS A 33 -11.01 -5.79 3.70
CA LYS A 33 -11.25 -5.07 2.44
C LYS A 33 -11.21 -3.58 2.68
N MET A 34 -10.08 -2.96 2.34
CA MET A 34 -9.87 -1.54 2.61
C MET A 34 -9.68 -0.77 1.31
N THR A 35 -10.29 0.40 1.25
CA THR A 35 -9.96 1.41 0.25
C THR A 35 -8.60 2.04 0.51
N ALA A 36 -7.96 2.62 -0.51
CA ALA A 36 -6.72 3.35 -0.29
C ALA A 36 -6.90 4.53 0.69
N ALA A 37 -8.06 5.19 0.68
CA ALA A 37 -8.39 6.22 1.67
C ALA A 37 -8.42 5.67 3.11
N GLN A 38 -8.95 4.45 3.32
CA GLN A 38 -8.92 3.80 4.63
C GLN A 38 -7.50 3.38 5.02
N LEU A 39 -6.67 2.94 4.08
CA LEU A 39 -5.25 2.65 4.33
C LEU A 39 -4.50 3.92 4.74
N ALA A 40 -4.72 5.04 4.06
CA ALA A 40 -4.14 6.34 4.42
C ALA A 40 -4.59 6.80 5.82
N ALA A 41 -5.87 6.61 6.16
CA ALA A 41 -6.38 6.91 7.49
C ALA A 41 -5.77 6.01 8.57
N ALA A 42 -5.61 4.70 8.31
CA ALA A 42 -4.92 3.76 9.20
C ALA A 42 -3.43 4.11 9.36
N ALA A 43 -2.85 4.71 8.32
CA ALA A 43 -1.52 5.30 8.36
C ALA A 43 -1.46 6.65 9.11
N GLY A 44 -2.57 7.20 9.59
CA GLY A 44 -2.61 8.43 10.39
C GLY A 44 -2.72 9.72 9.59
N HIS A 45 -2.98 9.64 8.28
CA HIS A 45 -3.24 10.83 7.47
C HIS A 45 -4.70 11.27 7.58
N ARG A 46 -4.93 12.59 7.54
CA ARG A 46 -6.26 13.19 7.73
C ARG A 46 -7.09 13.26 6.45
N SER A 47 -6.44 13.32 5.29
CA SER A 47 -7.08 13.44 3.99
C SER A 47 -6.41 12.49 3.00
N ALA A 48 -7.22 11.75 2.24
CA ALA A 48 -6.73 10.93 1.14
C ALA A 48 -6.31 11.77 -0.06
N ASP A 49 -6.83 12.99 -0.20
CA ASP A 49 -6.49 13.89 -1.32
C ASP A 49 -5.06 14.45 -1.24
N GLU A 50 -4.43 14.35 -0.07
CA GLU A 50 -3.05 14.81 0.18
C GLU A 50 -2.06 13.64 0.19
N VAL A 51 -2.51 12.42 -0.15
CA VAL A 51 -1.74 11.19 0.00
C VAL A 51 -1.85 10.33 -1.24
N ILE A 52 -0.70 9.85 -1.71
CA ILE A 52 -0.62 8.81 -2.72
C ILE A 52 -0.31 7.48 -2.03
N VAL A 53 -1.15 6.48 -2.30
CA VAL A 53 -0.96 5.11 -1.82
C VAL A 53 -0.45 4.27 -2.98
N LEU A 54 0.73 3.65 -2.80
CA LEU A 54 1.28 2.71 -3.76
C LEU A 54 1.32 1.30 -3.16
N GLN A 55 1.00 0.30 -3.97
CA GLN A 55 1.32 -1.10 -3.69
C GLN A 55 2.48 -1.57 -4.56
N ARG A 56 3.24 -2.53 -4.03
CA ARG A 56 4.19 -3.28 -4.83
C ARG A 56 3.52 -4.53 -5.37
N LEU A 57 3.50 -4.67 -6.68
CA LEU A 57 3.00 -5.87 -7.35
C LEU A 57 4.02 -7.01 -7.25
N LYS A 58 3.54 -8.24 -7.47
CA LYS A 58 4.39 -9.44 -7.60
C LYS A 58 5.44 -9.34 -8.70
N SER A 59 5.21 -8.48 -9.70
CA SER A 59 6.17 -8.16 -10.76
C SER A 59 7.33 -7.26 -10.29
N GLY A 60 7.26 -6.72 -9.08
CA GLY A 60 8.20 -5.73 -8.55
C GLY A 60 7.82 -4.28 -8.88
N ASN A 61 6.87 -4.05 -9.78
CA ASN A 61 6.41 -2.69 -10.11
C ASN A 61 5.65 -2.05 -8.94
N LEU A 62 5.77 -0.73 -8.82
CA LEU A 62 4.88 0.07 -7.99
C LEU A 62 3.66 0.48 -8.80
N GLU A 63 2.50 0.36 -8.18
CA GLU A 63 1.22 0.77 -8.75
C GLU A 63 0.50 1.68 -7.75
N GLU A 64 -0.05 2.78 -8.24
CA GLU A 64 -0.91 3.66 -7.47
C GLU A 64 -2.30 3.04 -7.32
N ILE A 65 -2.78 2.97 -6.08
CA ILE A 65 -4.14 2.54 -5.75
C ILE A 65 -4.99 3.80 -5.63
N ARG A 66 -6.10 3.86 -6.37
CA ARG A 66 -6.98 5.02 -6.29
C ARG A 66 -7.63 5.14 -4.91
N PRO A 67 -7.98 6.36 -4.45
CA PRO A 67 -8.60 6.55 -3.13
C PRO A 67 -9.83 5.66 -2.85
N ASP A 68 -10.64 5.40 -3.87
CA ASP A 68 -11.88 4.60 -3.82
C ASP A 68 -11.68 3.12 -4.20
N GLU A 69 -10.49 2.73 -4.64
CA GLU A 69 -10.18 1.36 -5.02
C GLU A 69 -9.99 0.49 -3.78
N VAL A 70 -10.65 -0.69 -3.79
CA VAL A 70 -10.66 -1.63 -2.67
C VAL A 70 -9.59 -2.70 -2.87
N VAL A 71 -8.72 -2.84 -1.87
CA VAL A 71 -7.71 -3.89 -1.77
C VAL A 71 -8.21 -4.97 -0.82
N ASP A 72 -8.10 -6.24 -1.24
CA ASP A 72 -8.39 -7.40 -0.39
C ASP A 72 -7.09 -7.88 0.29
N LEU A 73 -6.91 -7.50 1.56
CA LEU A 73 -5.73 -7.76 2.40
C LEU A 73 -5.50 -9.25 2.68
N ARG A 74 -6.38 -10.14 2.23
CA ARG A 74 -6.21 -11.60 2.31
C ARG A 74 -5.47 -12.15 1.10
N GLU A 75 -5.28 -11.36 0.05
CA GLU A 75 -4.46 -11.77 -1.08
C GLU A 75 -2.98 -11.83 -0.68
N ALA A 76 -2.28 -12.88 -1.09
CA ALA A 76 -0.86 -13.01 -0.78
C ALA A 76 -0.05 -11.95 -1.54
N GLY A 77 0.74 -11.16 -0.81
CA GLY A 77 1.61 -10.11 -1.33
C GLY A 77 1.07 -8.68 -1.21
N VAL A 78 -0.10 -8.47 -0.58
CA VAL A 78 -0.68 -7.12 -0.36
C VAL A 78 -0.54 -6.63 1.09
N GLU A 79 0.51 -7.04 1.77
CA GLU A 79 0.73 -6.71 3.19
C GLU A 79 1.49 -5.38 3.36
N ARG A 80 1.99 -4.78 2.27
CA ARG A 80 2.92 -3.64 2.31
C ARG A 80 2.46 -2.51 1.38
N PHE A 81 2.28 -1.33 1.94
CA PHE A 81 1.81 -0.14 1.24
C PHE A 81 2.77 1.03 1.46
N TYR A 82 3.10 1.75 0.41
CA TYR A 82 3.72 3.07 0.51
C TYR A 82 2.61 4.09 0.66
N VAL A 83 2.63 4.87 1.73
CA VAL A 83 1.63 5.91 1.99
C VAL A 83 2.39 7.21 2.18
N ILE A 84 2.32 8.07 1.18
CA ILE A 84 3.23 9.22 1.05
C ILE A 84 2.41 10.48 0.78
N GLU A 85 2.64 11.53 1.60
CA GLU A 85 1.99 12.83 1.37
C GLU A 85 2.50 13.45 0.07
N SER A 86 1.61 13.55 -0.92
CA SER A 86 1.86 14.14 -2.23
C SER A 86 0.57 14.20 -3.04
N ASP A 87 0.50 15.12 -3.99
CA ASP A 87 -0.57 15.23 -4.99
C ASP A 87 -0.09 14.85 -6.42
N THR A 88 1.18 14.46 -6.55
CA THR A 88 1.85 14.29 -7.84
C THR A 88 2.82 13.10 -7.81
N THR A 89 2.89 12.35 -8.90
CA THR A 89 3.92 11.34 -9.15
C THR A 89 4.95 11.80 -10.18
N TYR A 90 6.19 11.34 -9.99
CA TYR A 90 7.30 11.52 -10.91
C TYR A 90 7.62 10.17 -11.54
N ARG A 91 7.71 10.15 -12.87
CA ARG A 91 8.01 8.94 -13.63
C ARG A 91 9.45 8.95 -14.11
N PHE A 92 10.14 7.82 -13.93
CA PHE A 92 11.49 7.60 -14.46
C PHE A 92 11.64 6.16 -14.96
N ILE A 93 12.74 5.91 -15.67
CA ILE A 93 13.09 4.57 -16.17
C ILE A 93 14.35 4.11 -15.44
N LEU A 94 14.31 2.88 -14.91
CA LEU A 94 15.45 2.18 -14.33
C LEU A 94 15.50 0.78 -14.93
N ASP A 95 16.64 0.39 -15.52
CA ASP A 95 16.84 -0.93 -16.12
C ASP A 95 15.72 -1.35 -17.10
N GLY A 96 15.16 -0.38 -17.84
CA GLY A 96 14.05 -0.60 -18.78
C GLY A 96 12.66 -0.66 -18.14
N MET A 97 12.56 -0.62 -16.80
CA MET A 97 11.30 -0.58 -16.07
C MET A 97 10.87 0.87 -15.82
N LYS A 98 9.57 1.14 -16.05
CA LYS A 98 8.96 2.43 -15.69
C LYS A 98 8.59 2.39 -14.21
N ILE A 99 9.06 3.38 -13.46
CA ILE A 99 8.76 3.52 -12.04
C ILE A 99 8.07 4.86 -11.83
N GLU A 100 7.00 4.83 -11.03
CA GLU A 100 6.28 6.02 -10.57
C GLU A 100 6.53 6.20 -9.07
N TRP A 101 6.89 7.42 -8.67
CA TRP A 101 7.22 7.73 -7.28
C TRP A 101 6.67 9.08 -6.83
N PRO A 102 6.08 9.22 -5.62
CA PRO A 102 5.35 10.43 -5.24
C PRO A 102 6.25 11.60 -4.77
N LYS A 103 7.58 11.48 -4.88
CA LYS A 103 8.53 12.55 -4.53
C LYS A 103 9.53 12.78 -5.66
N ALA A 104 10.02 14.02 -5.78
CA ALA A 104 11.05 14.35 -6.77
C ALA A 104 12.41 13.65 -6.52
N LYS A 105 12.61 13.12 -5.31
CA LYS A 105 13.78 12.33 -4.92
C LYS A 105 13.32 10.96 -4.44
N VAL A 106 14.08 9.93 -4.78
CA VAL A 106 13.81 8.55 -4.37
C VAL A 106 14.98 8.03 -3.54
N ASN A 107 14.68 7.27 -2.49
CA ASN A 107 15.70 6.55 -1.75
C ASN A 107 16.24 5.39 -2.62
N ALA A 108 17.55 5.31 -2.81
CA ALA A 108 18.18 4.27 -3.63
C ALA A 108 17.86 2.84 -3.14
N ALA A 109 17.60 2.64 -1.84
CA ALA A 109 17.20 1.34 -1.31
C ALA A 109 15.88 0.84 -1.89
N LEU A 110 14.96 1.73 -2.31
CA LEU A 110 13.74 1.36 -3.01
C LEU A 110 14.06 0.64 -4.33
N LEU A 111 15.11 1.09 -5.02
CA LEU A 111 15.53 0.61 -6.34
C LEU A 111 16.32 -0.71 -6.29
N ILE A 112 16.89 -1.04 -5.13
CA ILE A 112 17.58 -2.30 -4.91
C ILE A 112 16.58 -3.37 -4.46
N SER A 113 15.55 -2.97 -3.69
CA SER A 113 14.46 -3.85 -3.26
C SER A 113 13.57 -4.35 -4.40
N THR A 114 13.63 -3.71 -5.57
CA THR A 114 12.92 -4.14 -6.78
C THR A 114 13.60 -5.29 -7.52
N GLN A 115 14.79 -5.76 -7.09
CA GLN A 115 15.61 -6.74 -7.83
C GLN A 115 15.88 -8.08 -7.11
N SER A 116 15.11 -8.45 -6.08
CA SER A 116 15.27 -9.74 -5.38
C SER A 116 14.03 -10.62 -5.44
#